data_AF-A0A078KSD1-F1
#
_entry.id   AF-A0A078KSD1-F1
#
_cell.length_a   1.000
_cell.length_b   1.000
_cell.length_c   1.000
_cell.angle_alpha   90.00
_cell.angle_beta   90.00
_cell.angle_gamma   90.00
#
_symmetry.space_group_name_H-M   'P 1'
#
loop_
_entity.id
_entity.type
_entity.pdbx_description
1 polymer ?
#
loop_
_entity_poly.entity_id
_entity_poly.type
_entity_poly.pdbx_seq_one_letter_code
_entity_poly.pdbx_strand_id
1 'polypeptide(L)'
;MFQTTLYVIYDGECYFCNHTAKALKIKEAVGELVLINARENHELINEALRQGFDINEGIVVYYRLKFYHGKKAINLLNRLADKSTIFNKLSHLIYKNNCATFLGYPFLKLLRNVNLSLQGKSKIQNKDFCPIFKPIFGDDWENLPEVLKRHYANRPYSEDITRAKGHMTITFSPIMKLLAPALSLFKVFAPKPGKDIPVEVDYLSSPKNSSFIFDRRFYYPHLNKPFTFKTTLWQIKDKLIIDTFRFGIGLKMRYQFDGTKIQFIHRGYALVLGKLRIPLPLTFLLGKSYGEETALTNSSFHFFIESVHPLFGLIIRYEGVFNLF
;
A
#
# COMPACT_ATOMS: atom_id res chain seq x y z
N MET A 1 -38.71 -3.24 0.52
CA MET A 1 -38.39 -4.50 -0.18
C MET A 1 -37.03 -4.40 -0.88
N PHE A 2 -35.89 -4.49 -0.17
CA PHE A 2 -34.54 -4.46 -0.77
C PHE A 2 -33.50 -5.26 0.04
N GLN A 3 -33.62 -6.58 0.18
CA GLN A 3 -32.70 -7.35 1.04
C GLN A 3 -32.03 -8.59 0.43
N THR A 4 -32.19 -8.87 -0.87
CA THR A 4 -31.62 -10.09 -1.48
C THR A 4 -30.86 -9.88 -2.80
N THR A 5 -30.80 -8.67 -3.35
CA THR A 5 -30.05 -8.41 -4.59
C THR A 5 -28.54 -8.56 -4.35
N LEU A 6 -27.89 -9.38 -5.20
CA LEU A 6 -26.46 -9.62 -5.20
C LEU A 6 -25.82 -8.74 -6.27
N TYR A 7 -24.95 -7.81 -5.87
CA TYR A 7 -24.23 -6.95 -6.81
C TYR A 7 -22.80 -7.44 -6.97
N VAL A 8 -22.36 -7.61 -8.21
CA VAL A 8 -20.96 -7.98 -8.53
C VAL A 8 -20.34 -6.85 -9.33
N ILE A 9 -19.39 -6.16 -8.72
CA ILE A 9 -18.57 -5.11 -9.32
C ILE A 9 -17.32 -5.76 -9.92
N TYR A 10 -17.12 -5.58 -11.22
CA TYR A 10 -16.04 -6.21 -11.98
C TYR A 10 -15.46 -5.28 -13.03
N ASP A 11 -14.24 -5.53 -13.48
CA ASP A 11 -13.59 -4.77 -14.55
C ASP A 11 -14.01 -5.32 -15.92
N GLY A 12 -14.85 -4.59 -16.66
CA GLY A 12 -15.40 -5.01 -17.95
C GLY A 12 -14.36 -5.20 -19.05
N GLU A 13 -13.20 -4.55 -18.95
CA GLU A 13 -12.09 -4.72 -19.90
C GLU A 13 -11.18 -5.90 -19.55
N CYS A 14 -11.32 -6.49 -18.36
CA CYS A 14 -10.62 -7.72 -18.05
C CYS A 14 -11.38 -8.92 -18.65
N TYR A 15 -10.75 -9.60 -19.62
CA TYR A 15 -11.31 -10.80 -20.28
C TYR A 15 -11.87 -11.83 -19.29
N PHE A 16 -11.08 -12.19 -18.27
CA PHE A 16 -11.50 -13.15 -17.25
C PHE A 16 -12.67 -12.66 -16.39
N CYS A 17 -12.65 -11.38 -15.98
CA CYS A 17 -13.73 -10.81 -15.17
C CYS A 17 -15.04 -10.76 -15.98
N ASN A 18 -14.98 -10.32 -17.23
CA ASN A 18 -16.12 -10.24 -18.13
C ASN A 18 -16.72 -11.62 -18.41
N HIS A 19 -15.90 -12.62 -18.70
CA HIS A 19 -16.39 -13.98 -18.92
C HIS A 19 -17.01 -14.57 -17.64
N THR A 20 -16.38 -14.33 -16.48
CA THR A 20 -16.93 -14.76 -15.18
C THR A 20 -18.28 -14.10 -14.91
N ALA A 21 -18.40 -12.79 -15.13
CA ALA A 21 -19.63 -12.04 -14.97
C ALA A 21 -20.74 -12.56 -15.89
N LYS A 22 -20.45 -12.77 -17.19
CA LYS A 22 -21.41 -13.38 -18.13
C LYS A 22 -21.85 -14.78 -17.71
N ALA A 23 -20.94 -15.60 -17.21
CA ALA A 23 -21.26 -16.94 -16.72
C ALA A 23 -22.16 -16.92 -15.47
N LEU A 24 -22.03 -15.89 -14.62
CA LEU A 24 -22.91 -15.67 -13.47
C LEU A 24 -24.31 -15.24 -13.93
N LYS A 25 -24.41 -14.34 -14.93
CA LYS A 25 -25.69 -13.89 -15.51
C LYS A 25 -26.55 -15.05 -16.01
N ILE A 26 -25.93 -16.06 -16.62
CA ILE A 26 -26.63 -17.22 -17.21
C ILE A 26 -27.25 -18.14 -16.15
N LYS A 27 -26.84 -18.04 -14.88
CA LYS A 27 -27.03 -19.12 -13.91
C LYS A 27 -28.02 -18.85 -12.76
N GLU A 28 -28.60 -17.66 -12.65
CA GLU A 28 -29.70 -17.20 -11.75
C GLU A 28 -30.01 -18.00 -10.44
N ALA A 29 -29.02 -18.64 -9.81
CA ALA A 29 -29.21 -19.52 -8.66
C ALA A 29 -29.34 -18.75 -7.33
N VAL A 30 -29.18 -17.42 -7.37
CA VAL A 30 -28.97 -16.57 -6.19
C VAL A 30 -30.05 -15.51 -6.00
N GLY A 31 -31.16 -15.59 -6.75
CA GLY A 31 -32.14 -14.52 -6.87
C GLY A 31 -31.67 -13.43 -7.84
N GLU A 32 -31.99 -12.17 -7.55
CA GLU A 32 -31.64 -11.03 -8.41
C GLU A 32 -30.13 -10.75 -8.37
N LEU A 33 -29.45 -10.96 -9.50
CA LEU A 33 -28.03 -10.69 -9.69
C LEU A 33 -27.85 -9.44 -10.58
N VAL A 34 -27.12 -8.45 -10.07
CA VAL A 34 -26.78 -7.23 -10.81
C VAL A 34 -25.27 -7.18 -11.03
N LEU A 35 -24.85 -7.08 -12.28
CA LEU A 35 -23.46 -6.95 -12.68
C LEU A 35 -23.15 -5.48 -12.95
N ILE A 36 -22.14 -4.94 -12.28
CA ILE A 36 -21.72 -3.53 -12.42
C ILE A 36 -20.30 -3.50 -12.98
N ASN A 37 -20.13 -2.83 -14.12
CA ASN A 37 -18.81 -2.58 -14.68
C ASN A 37 -18.13 -1.44 -13.93
N ALA A 38 -16.97 -1.70 -13.32
CA ALA A 38 -16.20 -0.76 -12.51
C ALA A 38 -15.61 0.44 -13.28
N ARG A 39 -15.73 0.44 -14.60
CA ARG A 39 -15.34 1.56 -15.49
C ARG A 39 -16.46 2.57 -15.71
N GLU A 40 -17.68 2.23 -15.32
CA GLU A 40 -18.85 3.11 -15.37
C GLU A 40 -19.06 3.78 -14.01
N ASN A 41 -19.83 4.87 -13.98
CA ASN A 41 -20.17 5.52 -12.72
C ASN A 41 -21.33 4.79 -12.04
N HIS A 42 -21.15 4.37 -10.79
CA HIS A 42 -22.19 3.74 -10.01
C HIS A 42 -21.96 4.01 -8.51
N GLU A 43 -23.03 4.29 -7.76
CA GLU A 43 -22.94 4.63 -6.33
C GLU A 43 -22.22 3.56 -5.51
N LEU A 44 -22.56 2.27 -5.71
CA LEU A 44 -21.86 1.15 -5.07
C LEU A 44 -20.36 1.04 -5.42
N ILE A 45 -19.92 1.52 -6.59
CA ILE A 45 -18.47 1.59 -6.90
C ILE A 45 -17.85 2.64 -5.99
N ASN A 46 -18.41 3.84 -5.96
CA ASN A 46 -17.88 4.95 -5.16
C ASN A 46 -17.88 4.60 -3.68
N GLU A 47 -18.91 3.90 -3.20
CA GLU A 47 -18.95 3.38 -1.84
C GLU A 47 -17.86 2.34 -1.56
N ALA A 48 -17.67 1.36 -2.46
CA ALA A 48 -16.60 0.38 -2.31
C ALA A 48 -15.21 1.04 -2.28
N LEU A 49 -14.98 2.04 -3.14
CA LEU A 49 -13.73 2.79 -3.20
C LEU A 49 -13.49 3.63 -1.94
N ARG A 50 -14.54 4.28 -1.40
CA ARG A 50 -14.49 5.02 -0.13
C ARG A 50 -14.18 4.13 1.07
N GLN A 51 -14.61 2.86 1.02
CA GLN A 51 -14.27 1.83 2.02
C GLN A 51 -12.88 1.19 1.81
N GLY A 52 -12.12 1.62 0.79
CA GLY A 52 -10.76 1.14 0.53
C GLY A 52 -10.67 -0.20 -0.21
N PHE A 53 -11.74 -0.64 -0.88
CA PHE A 53 -11.67 -1.82 -1.73
C PHE A 53 -11.00 -1.50 -3.07
N ASP A 54 -9.93 -2.25 -3.37
CA ASP A 54 -9.16 -2.07 -4.60
C ASP A 54 -9.65 -2.97 -5.75
N ILE A 55 -10.54 -2.45 -6.59
CA ILE A 55 -11.13 -3.17 -7.72
C ILE A 55 -10.08 -3.58 -8.77
N ASN A 56 -8.91 -2.91 -8.81
CA ASN A 56 -7.80 -3.32 -9.68
C ASN A 56 -7.14 -4.62 -9.21
N GLU A 57 -7.39 -5.04 -7.98
CA GLU A 57 -6.79 -6.19 -7.32
C GLU A 57 -7.75 -7.38 -7.10
N GLY A 58 -9.03 -7.22 -7.43
CA GLY A 58 -10.04 -8.28 -7.39
C GLY A 58 -11.45 -7.81 -7.76
N ILE A 59 -12.39 -8.75 -7.86
CA ILE A 59 -13.83 -8.42 -7.92
C ILE A 59 -14.34 -7.98 -6.56
N VAL A 60 -15.31 -7.08 -6.54
CA VAL A 60 -16.02 -6.67 -5.32
C VAL A 60 -17.47 -7.14 -5.41
N VAL A 61 -17.99 -7.67 -4.31
CA VAL A 61 -19.38 -8.15 -4.22
C VAL A 61 -20.06 -7.44 -3.08
N TYR A 62 -21.24 -6.87 -3.33
CA TYR A 62 -22.10 -6.28 -2.31
C TYR A 62 -23.35 -7.16 -2.14
N TYR A 63 -23.55 -7.65 -0.92
CA TYR A 63 -24.65 -8.54 -0.58
C TYR A 63 -25.04 -8.36 0.89
N ARG A 64 -26.35 -8.22 1.16
CA ARG A 64 -26.90 -8.01 2.52
C ARG A 64 -26.16 -6.91 3.30
N LEU A 65 -26.06 -5.73 2.69
CA LEU A 65 -25.41 -4.53 3.27
C LEU A 65 -23.91 -4.70 3.58
N LYS A 66 -23.24 -5.67 2.95
CA LYS A 66 -21.82 -5.95 3.21
C LYS A 66 -21.03 -6.13 1.92
N PHE A 67 -19.87 -5.48 1.87
CA PHE A 67 -18.90 -5.64 0.81
C PHE A 67 -17.93 -6.81 1.08
N TYR A 68 -17.58 -7.51 0.02
CA TYR A 68 -16.61 -8.60 -0.03
C TYR A 68 -15.67 -8.35 -1.19
N HIS A 69 -14.37 -8.63 -1.03
CA HIS A 69 -13.37 -8.36 -2.06
C HIS A 69 -12.46 -9.57 -2.31
N GLY A 70 -12.09 -9.78 -3.58
CA GLY A 70 -11.15 -10.80 -4.02
C GLY A 70 -11.56 -12.21 -3.60
N LYS A 71 -10.69 -12.93 -2.88
CA LYS A 71 -10.97 -14.31 -2.40
C LYS A 71 -12.26 -14.41 -1.58
N LYS A 72 -12.57 -13.40 -0.75
CA LYS A 72 -13.80 -13.41 0.07
C LYS A 72 -15.05 -13.30 -0.80
N ALA A 73 -15.02 -12.46 -1.84
CA ALA A 73 -16.09 -12.34 -2.82
C ALA A 73 -16.32 -13.66 -3.56
N ILE A 74 -15.26 -14.27 -4.08
CA ILE A 74 -15.35 -15.55 -4.80
C ILE A 74 -15.92 -16.66 -3.89
N ASN A 75 -15.44 -16.75 -2.64
CA ASN A 75 -15.96 -17.72 -1.68
C ASN A 75 -17.46 -17.52 -1.38
N LEU A 76 -17.91 -16.27 -1.31
CA LEU A 76 -19.32 -15.96 -1.12
C LEU A 76 -20.13 -16.42 -2.34
N LEU A 77 -19.70 -16.06 -3.55
CA LEU A 77 -20.36 -16.47 -4.80
C LEU A 77 -20.47 -17.99 -4.91
N ASN A 78 -19.41 -18.73 -4.54
CA ASN A 78 -19.43 -20.20 -4.57
C ASN A 78 -20.38 -20.83 -3.53
N ARG A 79 -20.56 -20.21 -2.36
CA ARG A 79 -21.51 -20.70 -1.34
C ARG A 79 -22.95 -20.45 -1.74
N LEU A 80 -23.17 -19.36 -2.45
CA LEU A 80 -24.47 -18.93 -2.92
C LEU A 80 -24.89 -19.63 -4.22
N ALA A 81 -23.94 -20.11 -5.01
CA ALA A 81 -24.20 -20.91 -6.21
C ALA A 81 -24.58 -22.36 -5.83
N ASP A 82 -25.65 -22.86 -6.44
CA ASP A 82 -26.12 -24.22 -6.21
C ASP A 82 -25.07 -25.29 -6.61
N LYS A 83 -25.04 -26.41 -5.86
CA LYS A 83 -23.97 -27.43 -5.93
C LYS A 83 -23.76 -28.09 -7.30
N SER A 84 -24.68 -27.91 -8.26
CA SER A 84 -24.74 -28.63 -9.54
C SER A 84 -24.12 -27.89 -10.75
N THR A 85 -23.64 -26.66 -10.64
CA THR A 85 -23.20 -25.89 -11.82
C THR A 85 -21.70 -26.02 -12.14
N ILE A 86 -21.34 -25.93 -13.42
CA ILE A 86 -19.95 -25.95 -13.98
C ILE A 86 -18.98 -24.97 -13.27
N PHE A 87 -19.50 -23.93 -12.61
CA PHE A 87 -18.70 -23.02 -11.78
C PHE A 87 -18.05 -23.77 -10.61
N ASN A 88 -18.75 -24.76 -10.07
CA ASN A 88 -18.27 -25.71 -9.09
C ASN A 88 -17.21 -26.66 -9.67
N LYS A 89 -17.18 -26.99 -10.99
CA LYS A 89 -16.12 -27.83 -11.59
C LYS A 89 -14.82 -27.06 -11.84
N LEU A 90 -14.90 -25.85 -12.40
CA LEU A 90 -13.72 -25.02 -12.64
C LEU A 90 -13.15 -24.44 -11.34
N SER A 91 -14.01 -24.11 -10.37
CA SER A 91 -13.57 -23.77 -9.01
C SER A 91 -13.18 -25.01 -8.19
N HIS A 92 -13.82 -26.19 -8.31
CA HIS A 92 -13.32 -27.41 -7.65
C HIS A 92 -11.91 -27.77 -8.12
N LEU A 93 -11.61 -27.64 -9.43
CA LEU A 93 -10.28 -27.99 -9.93
C LEU A 93 -9.18 -27.07 -9.37
N ILE A 94 -9.51 -25.80 -9.11
CA ILE A 94 -8.57 -24.82 -8.54
C ILE A 94 -8.58 -24.84 -6.99
N TYR A 95 -9.63 -25.36 -6.34
CA TYR A 95 -9.85 -25.19 -4.88
C TYR A 95 -9.94 -26.50 -4.07
N LYS A 96 -9.88 -27.70 -4.67
CA LYS A 96 -9.92 -28.99 -3.93
C LYS A 96 -8.68 -29.25 -3.08
N ASN A 97 -7.55 -28.60 -3.39
CA ASN A 97 -6.33 -28.64 -2.58
C ASN A 97 -6.05 -27.25 -2.00
N ASN A 98 -5.82 -27.13 -0.69
CA ASN A 98 -5.44 -25.87 -0.02
C ASN A 98 -4.21 -25.18 -0.67
N CYS A 99 -3.38 -25.95 -1.37
CA CYS A 99 -2.23 -25.46 -2.15
C CYS A 99 -2.63 -24.81 -3.49
N ALA A 100 -3.63 -25.37 -4.18
CA ALA A 100 -4.12 -24.85 -5.46
C ALA A 100 -4.89 -23.52 -5.28
N THR A 101 -5.53 -23.32 -4.13
CA THR A 101 -6.14 -22.05 -3.73
C THR A 101 -5.12 -20.95 -3.50
N PHE A 102 -3.96 -21.32 -2.94
CA PHE A 102 -2.86 -20.42 -2.65
C PHE A 102 -2.13 -19.97 -3.93
N LEU A 103 -2.05 -20.85 -4.95
CA LEU A 103 -1.39 -20.57 -6.23
C LEU A 103 -2.35 -19.99 -7.31
N GLY A 104 -3.61 -20.42 -7.34
CA GLY A 104 -4.55 -20.10 -8.40
C GLY A 104 -4.99 -18.64 -8.44
N TYR A 105 -5.30 -18.03 -7.29
CA TYR A 105 -5.74 -16.63 -7.27
C TYR A 105 -4.63 -15.64 -7.67
N PRO A 106 -3.37 -15.76 -7.18
CA PRO A 106 -2.26 -14.97 -7.70
C PRO A 106 -2.00 -15.16 -9.20
N PHE A 107 -2.17 -16.38 -9.73
CA PHE A 107 -2.02 -16.67 -11.16
C PHE A 107 -3.13 -16.02 -12.00
N LEU A 108 -4.39 -16.13 -11.59
CA LEU A 108 -5.52 -15.44 -12.25
C LEU A 108 -5.33 -13.92 -12.23
N LYS A 109 -4.81 -13.38 -11.12
CA LYS A 109 -4.45 -11.96 -11.01
C LYS A 109 -3.28 -11.58 -11.92
N LEU A 110 -2.28 -12.46 -12.07
CA LEU A 110 -1.17 -12.28 -13.01
C LEU A 110 -1.70 -12.28 -14.45
N LEU A 111 -2.50 -13.27 -14.84
CA LEU A 111 -3.14 -13.36 -16.15
C LEU A 111 -4.03 -12.14 -16.43
N ARG A 112 -4.82 -11.67 -15.45
CA ARG A 112 -5.57 -10.41 -15.57
C ARG A 112 -4.64 -9.24 -15.89
N ASN A 113 -3.57 -9.07 -15.12
CA ASN A 113 -2.65 -7.95 -15.31
C ASN A 113 -1.90 -8.03 -16.65
N VAL A 114 -1.46 -9.22 -17.06
CA VAL A 114 -0.81 -9.47 -18.35
C VAL A 114 -1.80 -9.21 -19.48
N ASN A 115 -3.04 -9.70 -19.40
CA ASN A 115 -4.06 -9.46 -20.41
C ASN A 115 -4.36 -7.96 -20.57
N LEU A 116 -4.55 -7.23 -19.46
CA LEU A 116 -4.75 -5.77 -19.52
C LEU A 116 -3.55 -5.07 -20.16
N SER A 117 -2.34 -5.46 -19.78
CA SER A 117 -1.11 -4.89 -20.34
C SER A 117 -0.95 -5.18 -21.84
N LEU A 118 -1.25 -6.40 -22.30
CA LEU A 118 -1.18 -6.79 -23.71
C LEU A 118 -2.23 -6.06 -24.56
N GLN A 119 -3.38 -5.74 -23.97
CA GLN A 119 -4.44 -4.98 -24.63
C GLN A 119 -4.23 -3.46 -24.56
N GLY A 120 -3.10 -3.00 -23.98
CA GLY A 120 -2.83 -1.57 -23.78
C GLY A 120 -3.81 -0.88 -22.83
N LYS A 121 -4.56 -1.64 -22.02
CA LYS A 121 -5.58 -1.11 -21.11
C LYS A 121 -4.93 -0.69 -19.80
N SER A 122 -5.23 0.54 -19.37
CA SER A 122 -4.78 1.07 -18.08
C SER A 122 -5.55 0.44 -16.92
N LYS A 123 -4.95 0.55 -15.72
CA LYS A 123 -5.66 0.31 -14.47
C LYS A 123 -6.80 1.31 -14.32
N ILE A 124 -7.86 0.90 -13.63
CA ILE A 124 -8.97 1.79 -13.32
C ILE A 124 -8.43 2.92 -12.46
N GLN A 125 -8.50 4.14 -13.00
CA GLN A 125 -8.20 5.37 -12.30
C GLN A 125 -9.55 5.97 -11.93
N ASN A 126 -9.84 6.09 -10.64
CA ASN A 126 -11.09 6.67 -10.18
C ASN A 126 -10.77 7.77 -9.16
N LYS A 127 -11.35 8.94 -9.34
CA LYS A 127 -11.15 10.08 -8.43
C LYS A 127 -11.62 9.81 -7.01
N ASP A 128 -12.55 8.86 -6.85
CA ASP A 128 -13.21 8.49 -5.60
C ASP A 128 -12.46 7.37 -4.84
N PHE A 129 -11.30 6.93 -5.33
CA PHE A 129 -10.39 6.14 -4.50
C PHE A 129 -10.05 6.90 -3.22
N CYS A 130 -10.20 6.25 -2.07
CA CYS A 130 -9.70 6.81 -0.83
C CYS A 130 -8.17 6.91 -0.86
N PRO A 131 -7.57 7.81 -0.05
CA PRO A 131 -6.11 7.88 0.11
C PRO A 131 -5.51 6.52 0.48
N ILE A 132 -4.28 6.26 0.03
CA ILE A 132 -3.56 4.98 0.22
C ILE A 132 -3.50 4.59 1.71
N PHE A 133 -3.38 5.59 2.59
CA PHE A 133 -3.24 5.40 4.03
C PHE A 133 -4.56 5.40 4.79
N LYS A 134 -5.68 5.78 4.17
CA LYS A 134 -6.99 5.71 4.83
C LYS A 134 -7.32 4.30 5.35
N PRO A 135 -7.19 3.21 4.57
CA PRO A 135 -7.42 1.85 5.08
C PRO A 135 -6.35 1.38 6.08
N ILE A 136 -5.19 2.07 6.17
CA ILE A 136 -4.11 1.74 7.11
C ILE A 136 -4.44 2.31 8.49
N PHE A 137 -4.91 3.55 8.54
CA PHE A 137 -5.35 4.18 9.79
C PHE A 137 -6.76 3.71 10.19
N GLY A 138 -7.60 3.34 9.23
CA GLY A 138 -8.96 2.86 9.48
C GLY A 138 -9.80 3.95 10.13
N ASP A 139 -10.48 3.61 11.22
CA ASP A 139 -11.31 4.54 12.00
C ASP A 139 -10.50 5.72 12.56
N ASP A 140 -9.20 5.55 12.77
CA ASP A 140 -8.30 6.61 13.25
C ASP A 140 -8.11 7.73 12.21
N TRP A 141 -8.38 7.46 10.92
CA TRP A 141 -8.14 8.41 9.83
C TRP A 141 -8.86 9.74 10.06
N GLU A 142 -10.14 9.70 10.46
CA GLU A 142 -10.94 10.92 10.65
C GLU A 142 -10.47 11.74 11.86
N ASN A 143 -9.75 11.12 12.79
CA ASN A 143 -9.19 11.77 13.98
C ASN A 143 -7.76 12.30 13.78
N LEU A 144 -7.13 12.02 12.63
CA LEU A 144 -5.80 12.55 12.34
C LEU A 144 -5.83 14.09 12.25
N PRO A 145 -4.81 14.78 12.78
CA PRO A 145 -4.61 16.20 12.54
C PRO A 145 -4.57 16.54 11.05
N GLU A 146 -5.04 17.74 10.68
CA GLU A 146 -5.21 18.15 9.28
C GLU A 146 -3.91 18.05 8.47
N VAL A 147 -2.77 18.47 9.03
CA VAL A 147 -1.47 18.35 8.36
C VAL A 147 -1.13 16.90 8.03
N LEU A 148 -1.43 15.95 8.92
CA LEU A 148 -1.12 14.53 8.72
C LEU A 148 -2.10 13.88 7.74
N LYS A 149 -3.38 14.30 7.74
CA LYS A 149 -4.34 13.90 6.68
C LYS A 149 -3.86 14.34 5.31
N ARG A 150 -3.43 15.60 5.18
CA ARG A 150 -2.89 16.15 3.92
C ARG A 150 -1.58 15.47 3.51
N HIS A 151 -0.70 15.22 4.47
CA HIS A 151 0.56 14.50 4.26
C HIS A 151 0.34 13.12 3.61
N TYR A 152 -0.73 12.41 4.01
CA TYR A 152 -1.08 11.07 3.55
C TYR A 152 -2.27 11.04 2.55
N ALA A 153 -2.61 12.15 1.90
CA ALA A 153 -3.82 12.29 1.08
C ALA A 153 -3.73 11.65 -0.32
N ASN A 154 -2.54 11.27 -0.76
CA ASN A 154 -2.29 10.66 -2.06
C ASN A 154 -3.16 9.41 -2.31
N ARG A 155 -3.81 9.34 -3.47
CA ARG A 155 -4.69 8.22 -3.88
C ARG A 155 -3.90 7.15 -4.65
N PRO A 156 -4.32 5.88 -4.61
CA PRO A 156 -3.73 4.85 -5.45
C PRO A 156 -4.07 5.08 -6.94
N TYR A 157 -3.24 4.59 -7.86
CA TYR A 157 -3.47 4.68 -9.31
C TYR A 157 -3.61 6.10 -9.85
N SER A 158 -3.00 7.08 -9.18
CA SER A 158 -3.03 8.49 -9.57
C SER A 158 -1.62 9.05 -9.79
N GLU A 159 -1.56 10.29 -10.25
CA GLU A 159 -0.35 11.11 -10.33
C GLU A 159 -0.30 12.14 -9.20
N ASP A 160 -0.98 11.87 -8.07
CA ASP A 160 -0.99 12.78 -6.93
C ASP A 160 0.43 13.00 -6.39
N ILE A 161 0.72 14.27 -6.06
CA ILE A 161 1.99 14.70 -5.48
C ILE A 161 1.68 15.57 -4.27
N THR A 162 2.21 15.17 -3.11
CA THR A 162 2.26 16.02 -1.91
C THR A 162 3.72 16.37 -1.64
N ARG A 163 4.01 17.62 -1.25
CA ARG A 163 5.40 18.07 -1.04
C ARG A 163 5.61 18.58 0.37
N ALA A 164 6.81 18.32 0.90
CA ALA A 164 7.26 18.85 2.17
C ALA A 164 8.67 19.44 2.06
N LYS A 165 8.92 20.51 2.81
CA LYS A 165 10.21 21.16 2.99
C LYS A 165 10.52 21.27 4.47
N GLY A 166 11.73 20.96 4.86
CA GLY A 166 12.11 20.97 6.27
C GLY A 166 13.60 21.00 6.50
N HIS A 167 13.97 21.03 7.76
CA HIS A 167 15.35 20.91 8.21
C HIS A 167 15.46 19.70 9.13
N MET A 168 16.55 18.96 8.99
CA MET A 168 16.74 17.68 9.68
C MET A 168 18.13 17.56 10.28
N THR A 169 18.17 17.06 11.51
CA THR A 169 19.37 16.61 12.19
C THR A 169 19.53 15.11 11.98
N ILE A 170 20.70 14.71 11.52
CA ILE A 170 21.06 13.32 11.24
C ILE A 170 22.22 12.94 12.16
N THR A 171 21.99 11.94 13.01
CA THR A 171 22.97 11.45 13.98
C THR A 171 23.37 10.02 13.64
N PHE A 172 24.68 9.79 13.51
CA PHE A 172 25.26 8.46 13.29
C PHE A 172 26.07 8.03 14.50
N SER A 173 25.99 6.75 14.84
CA SER A 173 26.91 6.11 15.78
C SER A 173 28.33 6.01 15.20
N PRO A 174 29.37 5.75 16.02
CA PRO A 174 30.73 5.57 15.52
C PRO A 174 30.85 4.47 14.47
N ILE A 175 30.18 3.33 14.69
CA ILE A 175 30.12 2.21 13.73
C ILE A 175 29.44 2.66 12.44
N MET A 176 28.33 3.40 12.55
CA MET A 176 27.60 3.89 11.39
C MET A 176 28.42 4.92 10.58
N LYS A 177 29.19 5.79 11.23
CA LYS A 177 30.11 6.72 10.55
C LYS A 177 31.16 5.99 9.72
N LEU A 178 31.67 4.85 10.22
CA LEU A 178 32.63 4.01 9.49
C LEU A 178 31.99 3.32 8.28
N LEU A 179 30.77 2.78 8.44
CA LEU A 179 30.08 2.03 7.37
C LEU A 179 29.37 2.94 6.34
N ALA A 180 29.06 4.19 6.70
CA ALA A 180 28.27 5.11 5.89
C ALA A 180 28.82 5.33 4.46
N PRO A 181 30.14 5.53 4.22
CA PRO A 181 30.64 5.72 2.86
C PRO A 181 30.30 4.54 1.93
N ALA A 182 30.56 3.30 2.36
CA ALA A 182 30.26 2.11 1.59
C ALA A 182 28.75 1.94 1.34
N LEU A 183 27.95 2.19 2.36
CA LEU A 183 26.51 2.03 2.29
C LEU A 183 25.80 3.16 1.50
N SER A 184 26.35 4.37 1.52
CA SER A 184 25.82 5.53 0.79
C SER A 184 25.86 5.35 -0.72
N LEU A 185 26.80 4.55 -1.24
CA LEU A 185 26.89 4.17 -2.65
C LEU A 185 25.61 3.48 -3.14
N PHE A 186 24.94 2.74 -2.26
CA PHE A 186 23.69 2.06 -2.56
C PHE A 186 22.47 3.00 -2.52
N LYS A 187 22.64 4.27 -2.11
CA LYS A 187 21.57 5.27 -1.97
C LYS A 187 20.38 4.77 -1.16
N VAL A 188 20.67 4.12 -0.03
CA VAL A 188 19.65 3.54 0.86
C VAL A 188 19.28 4.45 2.04
N PHE A 189 20.16 5.40 2.38
CA PHE A 189 19.95 6.40 3.43
C PHE A 189 20.88 7.60 3.19
N ALA A 190 20.75 8.66 4.00
CA ALA A 190 21.55 9.88 3.87
C ALA A 190 23.07 9.63 4.07
N PRO A 191 23.97 10.27 3.30
CA PRO A 191 25.37 9.86 3.25
C PRO A 191 26.20 10.27 4.47
N LYS A 192 25.83 11.36 5.16
CA LYS A 192 26.62 11.94 6.25
C LYS A 192 25.72 12.43 7.38
N PRO A 193 26.21 12.40 8.64
CA PRO A 193 25.54 13.07 9.74
C PRO A 193 25.70 14.60 9.61
N GLY A 194 24.82 15.35 10.25
CA GLY A 194 24.87 16.80 10.27
C GLY A 194 23.66 17.40 10.99
N LYS A 195 23.76 18.67 11.33
CA LYS A 195 22.66 19.44 11.92
C LYS A 195 22.08 20.36 10.86
N ASP A 196 20.80 20.65 10.98
CA ASP A 196 20.10 21.64 10.16
C ASP A 196 20.27 21.43 8.65
N ILE A 197 20.18 20.17 8.21
CA ILE A 197 20.30 19.83 6.79
C ILE A 197 18.97 20.16 6.11
N PRO A 198 18.92 21.05 5.11
CA PRO A 198 17.70 21.30 4.36
C PRO A 198 17.31 20.05 3.57
N VAL A 199 16.03 19.70 3.62
CA VAL A 199 15.47 18.52 2.97
C VAL A 199 14.15 18.87 2.29
N GLU A 200 14.02 18.38 1.06
CA GLU A 200 12.77 18.37 0.31
C GLU A 200 12.29 16.93 0.14
N VAL A 201 11.00 16.69 0.32
CA VAL A 201 10.40 15.38 0.12
C VAL A 201 9.20 15.53 -0.80
N ASP A 202 9.22 14.79 -1.91
CA ASP A 202 8.04 14.59 -2.74
C ASP A 202 7.44 13.22 -2.40
N TYR A 203 6.17 13.23 -2.02
CA TYR A 203 5.36 12.05 -1.78
C TYR A 203 4.51 11.79 -3.03
N LEU A 204 4.81 10.69 -3.71
CA LEU A 204 4.27 10.42 -5.04
C LEU A 204 3.35 9.20 -5.02
N SER A 205 2.24 9.31 -5.75
CA SER A 205 1.44 8.15 -6.18
C SER A 205 2.00 7.54 -7.45
N SER A 206 1.72 6.25 -7.67
CA SER A 206 1.98 5.60 -8.95
C SER A 206 0.70 5.48 -9.77
N PRO A 207 0.69 5.85 -11.06
CA PRO A 207 -0.47 5.61 -11.92
C PRO A 207 -0.68 4.11 -12.23
N LYS A 208 0.29 3.26 -11.88
CA LYS A 208 0.31 1.82 -12.23
C LYS A 208 -0.10 0.92 -11.07
N ASN A 209 -0.01 1.38 -9.83
CA ASN A 209 -0.24 0.56 -8.63
C ASN A 209 -0.61 1.44 -7.41
N SER A 210 -0.90 0.80 -6.29
CA SER A 210 -1.26 1.46 -5.02
C SER A 210 -0.06 1.81 -4.14
N SER A 211 1.16 1.87 -4.69
CA SER A 211 2.34 2.22 -3.91
C SER A 211 2.40 3.71 -3.59
N PHE A 212 2.99 4.04 -2.45
CA PHE A 212 3.30 5.41 -2.04
C PHE A 212 4.81 5.58 -2.00
N ILE A 213 5.34 6.58 -2.70
CA ILE A 213 6.77 6.71 -2.96
C ILE A 213 7.29 7.95 -2.24
N PHE A 214 8.36 7.79 -1.46
CA PHE A 214 9.08 8.92 -0.86
C PHE A 214 10.29 9.22 -1.74
N ASP A 215 10.36 10.42 -2.31
CA ASP A 215 11.52 10.93 -3.04
C ASP A 215 12.15 12.06 -2.24
N ARG A 216 13.26 11.76 -1.53
CA ARG A 216 13.88 12.68 -0.57
C ARG A 216 15.15 13.27 -1.17
N ARG A 217 15.31 14.58 -1.08
CA ARG A 217 16.47 15.38 -1.53
C ARG A 217 17.11 16.07 -0.35
N PHE A 218 18.39 15.79 -0.10
CA PHE A 218 19.17 16.37 0.98
C PHE A 218 20.20 17.33 0.42
N TYR A 219 20.21 18.56 0.91
CA TYR A 219 21.06 19.63 0.42
C TYR A 219 22.26 19.80 1.34
N TYR A 220 23.39 19.20 0.97
CA TYR A 220 24.65 19.37 1.70
C TYR A 220 25.46 20.51 1.08
N PRO A 221 26.02 21.43 1.89
CA PRO A 221 26.78 22.58 1.36
C PRO A 221 27.98 22.22 0.47
N HIS A 222 28.57 21.04 0.68
CA HIS A 222 29.75 20.55 -0.04
C HIS A 222 29.42 19.70 -1.28
N LEU A 223 28.13 19.54 -1.62
CA LEU A 223 27.70 18.78 -2.80
C LEU A 223 27.06 19.70 -3.83
N ASN A 224 27.54 19.64 -5.08
CA ASN A 224 26.98 20.44 -6.19
C ASN A 224 25.56 20.01 -6.60
N LYS A 225 25.13 18.82 -6.21
CA LYS A 225 23.78 18.28 -6.46
C LYS A 225 23.24 17.69 -5.16
N PRO A 226 21.92 17.82 -4.89
CA PRO A 226 21.35 17.23 -3.69
C PRO A 226 21.50 15.71 -3.72
N PHE A 227 21.78 15.13 -2.55
CA PHE A 227 21.76 13.68 -2.41
C PHE A 227 20.31 13.22 -2.43
N THR A 228 20.00 12.28 -3.33
CA THR A 228 18.64 11.76 -3.50
C THR A 228 18.57 10.30 -3.12
N PHE A 229 17.54 9.93 -2.35
CA PHE A 229 17.16 8.54 -2.19
C PHE A 229 15.65 8.36 -2.18
N LYS A 230 15.22 7.29 -2.85
CA LYS A 230 13.82 6.97 -3.08
C LYS A 230 13.49 5.65 -2.40
N THR A 231 12.35 5.60 -1.73
CA THR A 231 11.80 4.37 -1.18
C THR A 231 10.33 4.22 -1.57
N THR A 232 9.83 2.99 -1.54
CA THR A 232 8.46 2.67 -1.98
C THR A 232 7.74 1.88 -0.90
N LEU A 233 6.68 2.48 -0.38
CA LEU A 233 5.84 1.93 0.66
C LEU A 233 4.71 1.12 0.03
N TRP A 234 4.50 -0.08 0.57
CA TRP A 234 3.42 -0.98 0.20
C TRP A 234 2.64 -1.41 1.43
N GLN A 235 1.32 -1.26 1.41
CA GLN A 235 0.47 -1.91 2.41
C GLN A 235 0.54 -3.42 2.19
N ILE A 236 0.92 -4.17 3.23
CA ILE A 236 0.89 -5.64 3.20
C ILE A 236 -0.50 -6.11 3.59
N LYS A 237 -0.95 -5.70 4.77
CA LYS A 237 -2.22 -6.09 5.38
C LYS A 237 -2.51 -5.19 6.57
N ASP A 238 -3.76 -4.77 6.73
CA ASP A 238 -4.21 -3.98 7.88
C ASP A 238 -3.28 -2.75 8.07
N LYS A 239 -2.74 -2.55 9.28
CA LYS A 239 -1.83 -1.46 9.63
C LYS A 239 -0.35 -1.73 9.28
N LEU A 240 -0.03 -2.81 8.57
CA LEU A 240 1.34 -3.23 8.25
C LEU A 240 1.79 -2.72 6.87
N ILE A 241 2.87 -1.95 6.87
CA ILE A 241 3.52 -1.41 5.68
C ILE A 241 4.92 -2.02 5.54
N ILE A 242 5.39 -2.14 4.31
CA ILE A 242 6.81 -2.37 4.01
C ILE A 242 7.38 -1.22 3.18
N ASP A 243 8.35 -0.52 3.74
CA ASP A 243 9.12 0.50 3.03
C ASP A 243 10.31 -0.17 2.32
N THR A 244 10.27 -0.19 0.99
CA THR A 244 11.23 -0.91 0.16
C THR A 244 12.31 0.02 -0.35
N PHE A 245 13.55 -0.29 0.00
CA PHE A 245 14.76 0.36 -0.46
C PHE A 245 15.24 -0.24 -1.80
N ARG A 246 16.34 0.32 -2.32
CA ARG A 246 17.04 -0.24 -3.47
C ARG A 246 17.44 -1.70 -3.21
N PHE A 247 17.50 -2.51 -4.27
CA PHE A 247 17.78 -3.96 -4.23
C PHE A 247 16.73 -4.82 -3.52
N GLY A 248 15.55 -4.27 -3.24
CA GLY A 248 14.41 -5.03 -2.73
C GLY A 248 14.49 -5.34 -1.23
N ILE A 249 15.43 -4.77 -0.48
CA ILE A 249 15.38 -4.85 0.99
C ILE A 249 14.23 -3.97 1.46
N GLY A 250 13.35 -4.49 2.31
CA GLY A 250 12.22 -3.74 2.86
C GLY A 250 12.18 -3.76 4.38
N LEU A 251 11.94 -2.59 4.98
CA LEU A 251 11.68 -2.42 6.40
C LEU A 251 10.17 -2.53 6.64
N LYS A 252 9.74 -3.55 7.40
CA LYS A 252 8.33 -3.71 7.79
C LYS A 252 8.05 -2.89 9.03
N MET A 253 7.06 -2.03 8.94
CA MET A 253 6.61 -1.19 10.05
C MET A 253 5.10 -1.28 10.21
N ARG A 254 4.64 -1.25 11.45
CA ARG A 254 3.24 -1.07 11.77
C ARG A 254 2.99 0.40 12.07
N TYR A 255 2.04 0.99 11.36
CA TYR A 255 1.62 2.38 11.55
C TYR A 255 0.46 2.41 12.55
N GLN A 256 0.52 3.29 13.53
CA GLN A 256 -0.54 3.43 14.53
C GLN A 256 -0.68 4.89 14.90
N PHE A 257 -1.91 5.38 15.03
CA PHE A 257 -2.19 6.65 15.68
C PHE A 257 -2.61 6.38 17.13
N ASP A 258 -2.03 7.10 18.08
CA ASP A 258 -2.36 6.96 19.51
C ASP A 258 -3.31 8.06 20.03
N GLY A 259 -3.82 8.92 19.14
CA GLY A 259 -4.61 10.10 19.47
C GLY A 259 -3.80 11.39 19.46
N THR A 260 -2.47 11.30 19.55
CA THR A 260 -1.57 12.47 19.57
C THR A 260 -0.55 12.45 18.44
N LYS A 261 0.02 11.27 18.16
CA LYS A 261 1.07 11.08 17.15
C LYS A 261 0.90 9.78 16.39
N ILE A 262 1.46 9.74 15.19
CA ILE A 262 1.61 8.52 14.41
C ILE A 262 2.92 7.85 14.86
N GLN A 263 2.88 6.56 15.12
CA GLN A 263 4.03 5.74 15.49
C GLN A 263 4.36 4.71 14.40
N PHE A 264 5.64 4.56 14.11
CA PHE A 264 6.19 3.54 13.22
C PHE A 264 6.90 2.48 14.06
N ILE A 265 6.29 1.30 14.15
CA ILE A 265 6.75 0.24 15.05
C ILE A 265 7.38 -0.88 14.23
N HIS A 266 8.66 -1.16 14.49
CA HIS A 266 9.43 -2.22 13.83
C HIS A 266 8.71 -3.58 13.83
N ARG A 267 8.65 -4.22 12.66
CA ARG A 267 8.17 -5.61 12.49
C ARG A 267 9.16 -6.49 11.71
N GLY A 268 10.41 -6.05 11.58
CA GLY A 268 11.48 -6.80 10.92
C GLY A 268 11.74 -6.37 9.49
N TYR A 269 12.69 -7.05 8.86
CA TYR A 269 13.06 -6.81 7.46
C TYR A 269 12.57 -7.95 6.57
N ALA A 270 12.43 -7.69 5.27
CA ALA A 270 12.15 -8.70 4.28
C ALA A 270 12.80 -8.38 2.93
N LEU A 271 13.19 -9.41 2.18
CA LEU A 271 13.51 -9.29 0.77
C LEU A 271 12.22 -9.29 -0.05
N VAL A 272 12.08 -8.28 -0.90
CA VAL A 272 10.93 -7.97 -1.73
C VAL A 272 11.26 -8.33 -3.17
N LEU A 273 10.72 -9.46 -3.64
CA LEU A 273 10.86 -9.93 -5.02
C LEU A 273 9.46 -10.03 -5.64
N GLY A 274 9.02 -8.95 -6.30
CA GLY A 274 7.65 -8.86 -6.84
C GLY A 274 6.60 -8.94 -5.74
N LYS A 275 5.88 -10.06 -5.64
CA LYS A 275 4.90 -10.35 -4.57
C LYS A 275 5.47 -11.18 -3.41
N LEU A 276 6.63 -11.80 -3.60
CA LEU A 276 7.28 -12.58 -2.56
C LEU A 276 7.88 -11.63 -1.50
N ARG A 277 7.74 -12.02 -0.23
CA ARG A 277 8.26 -11.28 0.93
C ARG A 277 8.99 -12.29 1.81
N ILE A 278 10.30 -12.41 1.66
CA ILE A 278 11.12 -13.37 2.41
C ILE A 278 11.63 -12.67 3.68
N PRO A 279 11.24 -13.08 4.90
CA PRO A 279 11.75 -12.47 6.12
C PRO A 279 13.28 -12.55 6.18
N LEU A 280 13.93 -11.44 6.56
CA LEU A 280 15.38 -11.38 6.73
C LEU A 280 15.74 -11.16 8.19
N PRO A 281 16.79 -11.82 8.72
CA PRO A 281 17.28 -11.62 10.07
C PRO A 281 18.08 -10.31 10.25
N LEU A 282 17.87 -9.30 9.38
CA LEU A 282 18.61 -8.04 9.44
C LEU A 282 18.34 -7.21 10.70
N THR A 283 17.31 -7.54 11.49
CA THR A 283 17.08 -6.89 12.79
C THR A 283 18.27 -7.06 13.74
N PHE A 284 18.99 -8.19 13.64
CA PHE A 284 20.20 -8.46 14.43
C PHE A 284 21.43 -7.69 13.94
N LEU A 285 21.36 -7.02 12.80
CA LEU A 285 22.47 -6.27 12.21
C LEU A 285 22.16 -4.76 12.20
N LEU A 286 20.98 -4.39 11.72
CA LEU A 286 20.52 -3.02 11.53
C LEU A 286 19.73 -2.47 12.72
N GLY A 287 19.44 -3.31 13.71
CA GLY A 287 18.66 -2.94 14.88
C GLY A 287 17.15 -2.93 14.63
N LYS A 288 16.42 -2.42 15.63
CA LYS A 288 14.99 -2.15 15.55
C LYS A 288 14.78 -0.68 15.27
N SER A 289 13.89 -0.36 14.33
CA SER A 289 13.55 1.02 14.02
C SER A 289 12.27 1.48 14.73
N TYR A 290 12.32 2.64 15.35
CA TYR A 290 11.15 3.31 15.92
C TYR A 290 11.10 4.72 15.36
N GLY A 291 9.91 5.18 14.98
CA GLY A 291 9.74 6.56 14.59
C GLY A 291 8.36 7.07 14.93
N GLU A 292 8.22 8.38 14.82
CA GLU A 292 6.99 9.09 15.10
C GLU A 292 6.83 10.34 14.24
N GLU A 293 5.58 10.70 14.00
CA GLU A 293 5.16 11.94 13.36
C GLU A 293 4.12 12.62 14.25
N THR A 294 4.37 13.89 14.58
CA THR A 294 3.50 14.68 15.44
C THR A 294 3.15 15.98 14.73
N ALA A 295 1.86 16.32 14.65
CA ALA A 295 1.43 17.61 14.11
C ALA A 295 1.86 18.74 15.05
N LEU A 296 2.44 19.81 14.48
CA LEU A 296 2.81 21.02 15.22
C LEU A 296 1.84 22.16 14.91
N THR A 297 1.50 22.31 13.64
CA THR A 297 0.52 23.27 13.15
C THR A 297 -0.33 22.63 12.06
N ASN A 298 -1.23 23.40 11.45
CA ASN A 298 -2.02 22.91 10.32
C ASN A 298 -1.19 22.63 9.06
N SER A 299 0.03 23.19 8.94
CA SER A 299 0.93 22.98 7.79
C SER A 299 2.26 22.33 8.15
N SER A 300 2.57 22.17 9.44
CA SER A 300 3.85 21.64 9.88
C SER A 300 3.74 20.45 10.83
N PHE A 301 4.70 19.53 10.71
CA PHE A 301 4.80 18.35 11.55
C PHE A 301 6.26 18.08 11.92
N HIS A 302 6.46 17.53 13.11
CA HIS A 302 7.72 16.97 13.56
C HIS A 302 7.80 15.52 13.08
N PHE A 303 8.96 15.14 12.57
CA PHE A 303 9.29 13.80 12.12
C PHE A 303 10.52 13.31 12.87
N PHE A 304 10.43 12.09 13.39
CA PHE A 304 11.51 11.42 14.09
C PHE A 304 11.56 9.96 13.68
N ILE A 305 12.76 9.43 13.41
CA ILE A 305 12.98 7.99 13.29
C ILE A 305 14.40 7.64 13.71
N GLU A 306 14.54 6.57 14.47
CA GLU A 306 15.83 6.02 14.85
C GLU A 306 15.88 4.52 14.65
N SER A 307 17.09 4.00 14.47
CA SER A 307 17.38 2.58 14.52
C SER A 307 18.36 2.30 15.66
N VAL A 308 17.99 1.36 16.52
CA VAL A 308 18.75 1.00 17.73
C VAL A 308 19.11 -0.47 17.67
N HIS A 309 20.40 -0.76 17.75
CA HIS A 309 20.92 -2.10 17.91
C HIS A 309 20.78 -2.57 19.36
N PRO A 310 20.36 -3.82 19.64
CA PRO A 310 20.24 -4.33 21.00
C PRO A 310 21.56 -4.27 21.81
N LEU A 311 22.71 -4.44 21.15
CA LEU A 311 24.03 -4.46 21.79
C LEU A 311 24.83 -3.15 21.65
N PHE A 312 24.64 -2.42 20.56
CA PHE A 312 25.49 -1.25 20.22
C PHE A 312 24.76 0.08 20.46
N GLY A 313 23.51 0.03 20.92
CA GLY A 313 22.68 1.21 21.10
C GLY A 313 22.33 1.86 19.76
N LEU A 314 22.25 3.19 19.75
CA LEU A 314 21.90 3.97 18.57
C LEU A 314 22.78 3.60 17.37
N ILE A 315 22.18 3.36 16.21
CA ILE A 315 22.89 3.25 14.92
C ILE A 315 22.75 4.56 14.16
N ILE A 316 21.51 4.99 13.95
CA ILE A 316 21.16 6.13 13.12
C ILE A 316 19.88 6.77 13.65
N ARG A 317 19.83 8.10 13.65
CA ARG A 317 18.65 8.90 14.00
C ARG A 317 18.47 10.03 13.00
N TYR A 318 17.22 10.25 12.64
CA TYR A 318 16.72 11.36 11.85
C TYR A 318 15.68 12.09 12.67
N GLU A 319 15.81 13.40 12.77
CA GLU A 319 14.87 14.24 13.51
C GLU A 319 14.75 15.59 12.81
N GLY A 320 13.53 16.05 12.55
CA GLY A 320 13.33 17.31 11.84
C GLY A 320 11.91 17.82 11.88
N VAL A 321 11.73 19.05 11.40
CA VAL A 321 10.42 19.69 11.25
C VAL A 321 10.21 19.99 9.77
N PHE A 322 9.03 19.61 9.28
CA PHE A 322 8.64 19.73 7.89
C PHE A 322 7.36 20.55 7.75
N ASN A 323 7.28 21.32 6.66
CA ASN A 323 6.12 22.09 6.24
C ASN A 323 5.61 21.57 4.90
N LEU A 324 4.31 21.32 4.81
CA LEU A 324 3.62 21.02 3.55
C LEU A 324 3.37 22.30 2.75
N PHE A 325 3.53 22.24 1.42
CA PHE A 325 3.32 23.38 0.52
C PHE A 325 2.77 22.97 -0.84
#